data_AF-A0A4Q6C1X1-F1
#
_entry.id   AF-A0A4Q6C1X1-F1
#
_cell.length_a   1.000
_cell.length_b   1.000
_cell.length_c   1.000
_cell.angle_alpha   90.00
_cell.angle_beta   90.00
_cell.angle_gamma   90.00
#
_symmetry.space_group_name_H-M   'P 1'
#
loop_
_entity.id
_entity.type
_entity.pdbx_description
1 polymer ?
#
loop_
_entity_poly.entity_id
_entity_poly.type
_entity_poly.pdbx_seq_one_letter_code
_entity_poly.pdbx_strand_id
1 'polypeptide(L)'
;MNDSGILKLSSLKLIFLRLVSVDVKPSKFSKFHYGFLALILFGIGYLSFTGITAIIDAANQRTKSRQIVSALDQLHTAIVSAETGQRGFLLTGNEDYLVPYNQSLEPIEHALSALKTYYHGDVTALTDLSSLRQAVDDKLQEILQTINLAKSGKRTQAIGVVETNLGAQKMAEVNHFLVDRLQAEEETRAKQRADHMDQTLSNMILRITGGSFLAIFIIGFVAYFLKIELKDRQKIEAMLKTEQQRLSDIITTQVNIAMAGLEVEKVM
;
A
#
# COMPACT_ATOMS: atom_id res chain seq x y z
N MET A 1 85.99 18.71 -10.50
CA MET A 1 85.49 17.64 -9.61
C MET A 1 84.31 18.17 -8.80
N ASN A 2 83.05 18.11 -9.29
CA ASN A 2 81.87 18.06 -8.41
C ASN A 2 80.53 17.79 -9.13
N ASP A 3 80.46 16.90 -10.13
CA ASP A 3 79.20 16.63 -10.87
C ASP A 3 78.58 15.25 -10.53
N SER A 4 79.38 14.33 -9.98
CA SER A 4 78.94 12.99 -9.59
C SER A 4 78.17 12.91 -8.27
N GLY A 5 78.24 13.95 -7.42
CA GLY A 5 77.52 14.02 -6.14
C GLY A 5 76.05 14.42 -6.28
N ILE A 6 75.72 15.31 -7.21
CA ILE A 6 74.38 15.88 -7.39
C ILE A 6 73.43 14.87 -8.06
N LEU A 7 73.94 14.04 -8.98
CA LEU A 7 73.19 12.96 -9.64
C LEU A 7 72.83 11.79 -8.68
N LYS A 8 73.68 11.50 -7.69
CA LYS A 8 73.39 10.49 -6.65
C LYS A 8 72.34 10.94 -5.65
N LEU A 9 72.31 12.23 -5.30
CA LEU A 9 71.31 12.79 -4.37
C LEU A 9 69.90 12.87 -5.01
N SER A 10 69.81 13.19 -6.30
CA SER A 10 68.53 13.21 -7.04
C SER A 10 67.89 11.83 -7.14
N SER A 11 68.68 10.81 -7.48
CA SER A 11 68.23 9.42 -7.58
C SER A 11 67.84 8.82 -6.23
N LEU A 12 68.57 9.15 -5.15
CA LEU A 12 68.18 8.76 -3.79
C LEU A 12 66.87 9.41 -3.37
N LYS A 13 66.67 10.70 -3.68
CA LYS A 13 65.45 11.45 -3.36
C LYS A 13 64.23 10.90 -4.12
N LEU A 14 64.42 10.46 -5.36
CA LEU A 14 63.39 9.79 -6.18
C LEU A 14 63.03 8.39 -5.66
N ILE A 15 64.01 7.62 -5.19
CA ILE A 15 63.78 6.32 -4.52
C ILE A 15 63.06 6.53 -3.17
N PHE A 16 63.45 7.57 -2.43
CA PHE A 16 62.82 7.96 -1.16
C PHE A 16 61.37 8.41 -1.35
N LEU A 17 61.08 9.22 -2.38
CA LEU A 17 59.71 9.65 -2.70
C LEU A 17 58.81 8.48 -3.11
N ARG A 18 59.37 7.48 -3.82
CA ARG A 18 58.63 6.32 -4.31
C ARG A 18 58.37 5.27 -3.23
N LEU A 19 59.19 5.24 -2.17
CA LEU A 19 58.93 4.44 -0.96
C LEU A 19 57.85 5.06 -0.06
N VAL A 20 57.62 6.37 -0.17
CA VAL A 20 56.72 7.14 0.70
C VAL A 20 55.24 7.06 0.29
N SER A 21 54.93 6.73 -0.97
CA SER A 21 53.53 6.56 -1.42
C SER A 21 53.13 5.08 -1.43
N VAL A 22 52.83 4.51 -0.27
CA VAL A 22 52.06 3.25 -0.21
C VAL A 22 50.60 3.62 -0.44
N ASP A 23 50.17 3.51 -1.69
CA ASP A 23 48.78 3.68 -2.10
C ASP A 23 47.97 2.52 -1.51
N VAL A 24 47.34 2.73 -0.34
CA VAL A 24 46.52 1.71 0.30
C VAL A 24 45.23 1.56 -0.51
N LYS A 25 45.29 0.66 -1.50
CA LYS A 25 44.18 0.32 -2.39
C LYS A 25 42.90 0.11 -1.57
N PRO A 26 41.80 0.83 -1.86
CA PRO A 26 40.55 0.67 -1.12
C PRO A 26 40.15 -0.80 -1.20
N SER A 27 39.87 -1.41 -0.03
CA SER A 27 39.49 -2.82 0.03
C SER A 27 38.22 -3.01 -0.80
N LYS A 28 38.16 -4.06 -1.63
CA LYS A 28 36.96 -4.38 -2.43
C LYS A 28 35.70 -4.54 -1.55
N PHE A 29 35.91 -4.80 -0.25
CA PHE A 29 34.90 -4.91 0.79
C PHE A 29 34.01 -3.66 0.87
N SER A 30 34.59 -2.45 0.86
CA SER A 30 33.85 -1.17 0.97
C SER A 30 32.69 -1.01 -0.04
N LYS A 31 32.85 -1.48 -1.29
CA LYS A 31 31.82 -1.35 -2.33
C LYS A 31 30.65 -2.33 -2.15
N PHE A 32 30.89 -3.47 -1.51
CA PHE A 32 29.88 -4.51 -1.31
C PHE A 32 28.80 -4.06 -0.30
N HIS A 33 29.17 -3.24 0.69
CA HIS A 33 28.27 -2.80 1.75
C HIS A 33 27.22 -1.80 1.23
N TYR A 34 27.61 -0.90 0.32
CA TYR A 34 26.69 0.04 -0.31
C TYR A 34 25.66 -0.67 -1.20
N GLY A 35 26.08 -1.69 -1.94
CA GLY A 35 25.16 -2.52 -2.73
C GLY A 35 24.16 -3.28 -1.85
N PHE A 36 24.63 -3.81 -0.72
CA PHE A 36 23.77 -4.49 0.25
C PHE A 36 22.76 -3.55 0.92
N LEU A 37 23.20 -2.34 1.31
CA LEU A 37 22.32 -1.29 1.87
C LEU A 37 21.25 -0.87 0.84
N ALA A 38 21.63 -0.67 -0.42
CA ALA A 38 20.70 -0.33 -1.49
C ALA A 38 19.66 -1.44 -1.71
N LEU A 39 20.07 -2.71 -1.64
CA LEU A 39 19.18 -3.86 -1.79
C LEU A 39 18.16 -3.96 -0.63
N ILE A 40 18.58 -3.66 0.59
CA ILE A 40 17.69 -3.61 1.76
C ILE A 40 16.68 -2.45 1.64
N LEU A 41 17.15 -1.25 1.28
CA LEU A 41 16.28 -0.09 1.07
C LEU A 41 15.26 -0.35 -0.04
N PHE A 42 15.70 -0.98 -1.13
CA PHE A 42 14.81 -1.40 -2.21
C PHE A 42 13.78 -2.43 -1.73
N GLY A 43 14.20 -3.42 -0.94
CA GLY A 43 13.30 -4.41 -0.35
C GLY A 43 12.23 -3.79 0.56
N ILE A 44 12.63 -2.83 1.41
CA ILE A 44 11.70 -2.08 2.28
C ILE A 44 10.74 -1.24 1.43
N GLY A 45 11.24 -0.57 0.39
CA GLY A 45 10.42 0.20 -0.54
C GLY A 45 9.40 -0.66 -1.28
N TYR A 46 9.82 -1.83 -1.78
CA TYR A 46 8.95 -2.79 -2.45
C TYR A 46 7.87 -3.36 -1.53
N LEU A 47 8.24 -3.75 -0.30
CA LEU A 47 7.30 -4.20 0.73
C LEU A 47 6.29 -3.10 1.10
N SER A 48 6.75 -1.85 1.21
CA SER A 48 5.88 -0.71 1.49
C SER A 48 4.91 -0.45 0.33
N PHE A 49 5.38 -0.56 -0.91
CA PHE A 49 4.55 -0.37 -2.10
C PHE A 49 3.40 -1.38 -2.18
N THR A 50 3.69 -2.67 -1.97
CA THR A 50 2.64 -3.72 -2.00
C THR A 50 1.61 -3.57 -0.86
N GLY A 51 2.03 -3.07 0.29
CA GLY A 51 1.11 -2.75 1.39
C GLY A 51 0.21 -1.55 1.09
N ILE A 52 0.75 -0.49 0.48
CA ILE A 52 -0.04 0.68 0.07
C ILE A 52 -1.10 0.30 -0.96
N THR A 53 -0.76 -0.53 -1.97
CA THR A 53 -1.74 -0.98 -2.96
C THR A 53 -2.85 -1.81 -2.33
N ALA A 54 -2.52 -2.72 -1.40
CA ALA A 54 -3.52 -3.51 -0.68
C ALA A 54 -4.49 -2.64 0.14
N ILE A 55 -4.00 -1.55 0.76
CA ILE A 55 -4.84 -0.60 1.50
C ILE A 55 -5.77 0.16 0.55
N ILE A 56 -5.27 0.61 -0.61
CA ILE A 56 -6.06 1.34 -1.61
C ILE A 56 -7.16 0.44 -2.18
N ASP A 57 -6.83 -0.79 -2.57
CA ASP A 57 -7.79 -1.75 -3.12
C ASP A 57 -8.87 -2.11 -2.10
N ALA A 58 -8.47 -2.31 -0.85
CA ALA A 58 -9.40 -2.56 0.25
C ALA A 58 -10.35 -1.37 0.50
N ALA A 59 -9.85 -0.14 0.42
CA ALA A 59 -10.67 1.07 0.52
C ALA A 59 -11.68 1.17 -0.65
N ASN A 60 -11.23 0.90 -1.89
CA ASN A 60 -12.08 0.91 -3.07
C ASN A 60 -13.20 -0.14 -2.99
N GLN A 61 -12.87 -1.37 -2.56
CA GLN A 61 -13.87 -2.43 -2.37
C GLN A 61 -14.88 -2.09 -1.28
N ARG A 62 -14.45 -1.47 -0.18
CA ARG A 62 -15.36 -0.99 0.88
C ARG A 62 -16.32 0.08 0.37
N THR A 63 -15.82 1.04 -0.40
CA THR A 63 -16.65 2.07 -1.03
C THR A 63 -17.68 1.46 -1.97
N LYS A 64 -17.25 0.54 -2.84
CA LYS A 64 -18.14 -0.18 -3.76
C LYS A 64 -19.25 -0.93 -3.02
N SER A 65 -18.91 -1.70 -1.98
CA SER A 65 -19.88 -2.47 -1.19
C SER A 65 -20.91 -1.56 -0.51
N ARG A 66 -20.48 -0.42 0.06
CA ARG A 66 -21.40 0.59 0.63
C ARG A 66 -22.32 1.20 -0.41
N GLN A 67 -21.81 1.48 -1.61
CA GLN A 67 -22.61 2.01 -2.72
C GLN A 67 -23.67 1.00 -3.17
N ILE A 68 -23.33 -0.29 -3.20
CA ILE A 68 -24.28 -1.37 -3.50
C ILE A 68 -25.37 -1.44 -2.44
N VAL A 69 -25.02 -1.54 -1.15
CA VAL A 69 -25.99 -1.60 -0.06
C VAL A 69 -26.90 -0.37 -0.04
N SER A 70 -26.33 0.82 -0.27
CA SER A 70 -27.11 2.06 -0.38
C SER A 70 -28.08 2.05 -1.56
N ALA A 71 -27.70 1.47 -2.70
CA ALA A 71 -28.58 1.37 -3.87
C ALA A 71 -29.70 0.34 -3.65
N LEU A 72 -29.42 -0.77 -2.96
CA LEU A 72 -30.44 -1.76 -2.54
C LEU A 72 -31.47 -1.12 -1.58
N ASP A 73 -31.01 -0.34 -0.61
CA ASP A 73 -31.89 0.35 0.35
C ASP A 73 -32.75 1.44 -0.32
N GLN A 74 -32.17 2.19 -1.26
CA GLN A 74 -32.90 3.17 -2.07
C GLN A 74 -33.99 2.50 -2.92
N LEU A 75 -33.67 1.36 -3.56
CA LEU A 75 -34.63 0.58 -4.33
C LEU A 75 -35.78 0.10 -3.44
N HIS A 76 -35.47 -0.51 -2.29
CA HIS A 76 -36.48 -0.99 -1.35
C HIS A 76 -37.39 0.16 -0.87
N THR A 77 -36.81 1.29 -0.48
CA THR A 77 -37.55 2.47 -0.01
C THR A 77 -38.47 3.05 -1.08
N ALA A 78 -38.03 3.09 -2.34
CA ALA A 78 -38.85 3.57 -3.45
C ALA A 78 -40.03 2.62 -3.73
N ILE A 79 -39.82 1.31 -3.70
CA ILE A 79 -40.90 0.31 -3.86
C ILE A 79 -41.93 0.44 -2.73
N VAL A 80 -41.48 0.59 -1.48
CA VAL A 80 -42.37 0.79 -0.32
C VAL A 80 -43.15 2.10 -0.44
N SER A 81 -42.51 3.17 -0.94
CA SER A 81 -43.18 4.46 -1.17
C SER A 81 -44.26 4.35 -2.25
N ALA A 82 -43.99 3.59 -3.32
CA ALA A 82 -44.96 3.29 -4.37
C ALA A 82 -46.18 2.52 -3.85
N GLU A 83 -45.94 1.47 -3.05
CA GLU A 83 -47.02 0.70 -2.40
C GLU A 83 -47.81 1.56 -1.40
N THR A 84 -47.13 2.41 -0.64
CA THR A 84 -47.78 3.32 0.32
C THR A 84 -48.71 4.29 -0.38
N GLY A 85 -48.28 4.88 -1.51
CA GLY A 85 -49.11 5.76 -2.32
C GLY A 85 -50.33 5.04 -2.91
N GLN A 86 -50.11 3.84 -3.44
CA GLN A 86 -51.20 2.99 -3.95
C GLN A 86 -52.24 2.69 -2.86
N ARG A 87 -51.82 2.28 -1.67
CA ARG A 87 -52.74 1.99 -0.55
C ARG A 87 -53.49 3.23 -0.10
N GLY A 88 -52.83 4.39 -0.05
CA GLY A 88 -53.47 5.67 0.26
C GLY A 88 -54.57 6.02 -0.74
N PHE A 89 -54.31 5.84 -2.04
CA PHE A 89 -55.30 6.05 -3.09
C PHE A 89 -56.45 5.04 -3.00
N LEU A 90 -56.15 3.75 -2.81
CA LEU A 90 -57.17 2.72 -2.61
C LEU A 90 -57.97 2.89 -1.32
N LEU A 91 -57.47 3.61 -0.32
CA LEU A 91 -58.19 3.89 0.92
C LEU A 91 -59.06 5.15 0.82
N THR A 92 -58.58 6.19 0.15
CA THR A 92 -59.24 7.51 0.17
C THR A 92 -59.96 7.86 -1.12
N GLY A 93 -59.51 7.32 -2.25
CA GLY A 93 -59.94 7.72 -3.59
C GLY A 93 -59.33 9.05 -4.06
N ASN A 94 -58.53 9.73 -3.23
CA ASN A 94 -57.86 10.97 -3.61
C ASN A 94 -56.58 10.66 -4.41
N GLU A 95 -56.51 11.18 -5.65
CA GLU A 95 -55.36 11.02 -6.54
C GLU A 95 -54.06 11.63 -6.00
N ASP A 96 -54.12 12.56 -5.04
CA ASP A 96 -52.93 13.13 -4.41
C ASP A 96 -52.06 12.05 -3.73
N TYR A 97 -52.67 10.95 -3.28
CA TYR A 97 -51.93 9.81 -2.74
C TYR A 97 -51.13 9.04 -3.80
N LEU A 98 -51.32 9.30 -5.10
CA LEU A 98 -50.51 8.71 -6.16
C LEU A 98 -49.20 9.47 -6.40
N VAL A 99 -48.97 10.62 -5.75
CA VAL A 99 -47.71 11.37 -5.85
C VAL A 99 -46.49 10.50 -5.46
N PRO A 100 -46.48 9.79 -4.30
CA PRO A 100 -45.40 8.86 -3.96
C PRO A 100 -45.18 7.74 -4.98
N TYR A 101 -46.24 7.19 -5.58
CA TYR A 101 -46.13 6.19 -6.64
C TYR A 101 -45.40 6.75 -7.86
N ASN A 102 -45.87 7.88 -8.38
CA ASN A 102 -45.29 8.49 -9.58
C ASN A 102 -43.83 8.91 -9.34
N GLN A 103 -43.52 9.45 -8.16
CA GLN A 103 -42.17 9.88 -7.80
C GLN A 103 -41.19 8.73 -7.53
N SER A 104 -41.68 7.50 -7.34
CA SER A 104 -40.83 6.34 -7.06
C SER A 104 -40.33 5.62 -8.31
N LEU A 105 -40.98 5.80 -9.46
CA LEU A 105 -40.65 5.07 -10.69
C LEU A 105 -39.23 5.37 -11.20
N GLU A 106 -38.83 6.64 -11.23
CA GLU A 106 -37.48 7.04 -11.64
C GLU A 106 -36.39 6.56 -10.66
N PRO A 107 -36.52 6.74 -9.33
CA PRO A 107 -35.59 6.17 -8.35
C PRO A 107 -35.40 4.65 -8.45
N ILE A 108 -36.47 3.89 -8.73
CA ILE A 108 -36.40 2.43 -8.92
C ILE A 108 -35.49 2.09 -10.11
N GLU A 109 -35.72 2.69 -11.27
CA GLU A 109 -34.91 2.45 -12.46
C GLU A 109 -33.46 2.92 -12.27
N HIS A 110 -33.26 4.07 -11.62
CA HIS A 110 -31.92 4.57 -11.32
C HIS A 110 -31.15 3.62 -10.40
N ALA A 111 -31.79 3.11 -9.34
CA ALA A 111 -31.16 2.15 -8.43
C ALA A 111 -30.80 0.83 -9.12
N LEU A 112 -31.71 0.27 -9.94
CA LEU A 112 -31.44 -0.94 -10.72
C LEU A 112 -30.27 -0.77 -11.71
N SER A 113 -30.19 0.39 -12.37
CA SER A 113 -29.11 0.73 -13.29
C SER A 113 -27.76 0.90 -12.57
N ALA A 114 -27.76 1.57 -11.41
CA ALA A 114 -26.59 1.71 -10.56
C ALA A 114 -26.07 0.34 -10.09
N LEU A 115 -26.96 -0.53 -9.61
CA LEU A 115 -26.61 -1.91 -9.21
C LEU A 115 -25.99 -2.70 -10.36
N LYS A 116 -26.54 -2.59 -11.57
CA LYS A 116 -25.96 -3.24 -12.77
C LYS A 116 -24.52 -2.77 -13.05
N THR A 117 -24.27 -1.48 -12.85
CA THR A 117 -22.93 -0.90 -13.02
C THR A 117 -21.98 -1.38 -11.93
N TYR A 118 -22.43 -1.41 -10.67
CA TYR A 118 -21.61 -1.90 -9.57
C TYR A 118 -21.30 -3.40 -9.70
N TYR A 119 -22.23 -4.23 -10.13
CA TYR A 119 -22.00 -5.66 -10.33
C TYR A 119 -21.30 -6.02 -11.65
N HIS A 120 -20.74 -5.05 -12.37
CA HIS A 120 -19.97 -5.34 -13.58
C HIS A 120 -18.84 -6.36 -13.30
N GLY A 121 -18.84 -7.47 -14.06
CA GLY A 121 -17.89 -8.57 -13.91
C GLY A 121 -18.29 -9.67 -12.91
N ASP A 122 -19.40 -9.51 -12.17
CA ASP A 122 -19.91 -10.49 -11.21
C ASP A 122 -21.14 -11.21 -11.78
N VAL A 123 -20.91 -12.39 -12.39
CA VAL A 123 -21.96 -13.14 -13.11
C VAL A 123 -23.08 -13.60 -12.17
N THR A 124 -22.75 -14.01 -10.96
CA THR A 124 -23.72 -14.48 -9.97
C THR A 124 -24.60 -13.33 -9.51
N ALA A 125 -23.99 -12.19 -9.12
CA ALA A 125 -24.75 -11.03 -8.68
C ALA A 125 -25.60 -10.42 -9.81
N LEU A 126 -25.14 -10.45 -11.06
CA LEU A 126 -25.93 -10.02 -12.22
C LEU A 126 -27.13 -10.93 -12.48
N THR A 127 -27.02 -12.22 -12.18
CA THR A 127 -28.14 -13.17 -12.29
C THR A 127 -29.20 -12.90 -11.22
N ASP A 128 -28.76 -12.71 -9.96
CA ASP A 128 -29.64 -12.32 -8.86
C ASP A 128 -30.30 -10.94 -9.12
N LEU A 129 -29.55 -9.97 -9.66
CA LEU A 129 -30.07 -8.66 -10.05
C LEU A 129 -31.13 -8.75 -11.16
N SER A 130 -30.95 -9.65 -12.14
CA SER A 130 -31.97 -9.88 -13.17
C SER A 130 -33.25 -10.44 -12.57
N SER A 131 -33.13 -11.34 -11.59
CA SER A 131 -34.27 -11.94 -10.90
C SER A 131 -34.98 -10.90 -10.02
N LEU A 132 -34.21 -10.06 -9.32
CA LEU A 132 -34.73 -8.90 -8.58
C LEU A 132 -35.49 -7.95 -9.51
N ARG A 133 -34.93 -7.62 -10.69
CA ARG A 133 -35.60 -6.74 -11.66
C ARG A 133 -36.95 -7.31 -12.08
N GLN A 134 -37.03 -8.61 -12.37
CA GLN A 134 -38.31 -9.25 -12.71
C GLN A 134 -39.31 -9.17 -11.55
N ALA A 135 -38.88 -9.44 -10.32
CA ALA A 135 -39.73 -9.35 -9.14
C ALA A 135 -40.25 -7.91 -8.90
N VAL A 136 -39.41 -6.90 -9.15
CA VAL A 136 -39.78 -5.48 -9.07
C VAL A 136 -40.79 -5.12 -10.17
N ASP A 137 -40.55 -5.54 -11.42
CA ASP A 137 -41.47 -5.31 -12.53
C ASP A 137 -42.85 -5.92 -12.24
N ASP A 138 -42.89 -7.16 -11.74
CA ASP A 138 -44.13 -7.84 -11.33
C ASP A 138 -44.86 -7.09 -10.20
N LYS A 139 -44.12 -6.59 -9.20
CA LYS A 139 -44.69 -5.80 -8.10
C LYS A 139 -45.26 -4.48 -8.58
N LEU A 140 -44.58 -3.78 -9.49
CA LEU A 140 -45.07 -2.54 -10.08
C LEU A 140 -46.30 -2.76 -10.97
N GLN A 141 -46.36 -3.89 -11.68
CA GLN A 141 -47.54 -4.28 -12.46
C GLN A 141 -48.75 -4.55 -11.57
N GLU A 142 -48.58 -5.23 -10.44
CA GLU A 142 -49.64 -5.44 -9.44
C GLU A 142 -50.19 -4.11 -8.91
N ILE A 143 -49.28 -3.20 -8.51
CA ILE A 143 -49.62 -1.84 -8.08
C ILE A 143 -50.41 -1.10 -9.17
N LEU A 144 -49.91 -1.11 -10.41
CA LEU A 144 -50.54 -0.39 -11.53
C LEU A 144 -51.93 -0.97 -11.85
N GLN A 145 -52.09 -2.29 -11.82
CA GLN A 145 -53.36 -2.96 -12.05
C GLN A 145 -54.42 -2.49 -11.04
N THR A 146 -54.08 -2.45 -9.76
CA THR A 146 -55.03 -2.03 -8.72
C THR A 146 -55.37 -0.54 -8.80
N ILE A 147 -54.40 0.32 -9.12
CA ILE A 147 -54.64 1.74 -9.41
C ILE A 147 -55.62 1.90 -10.58
N ASN A 148 -55.39 1.20 -11.70
CA ASN A 148 -56.23 1.29 -12.90
C ASN A 148 -57.66 0.79 -12.65
N LEU A 149 -57.84 -0.29 -11.88
CA LEU A 149 -59.16 -0.77 -11.47
C LEU A 149 -59.89 0.29 -10.64
N ALA A 150 -59.23 0.91 -9.67
CA ALA A 150 -59.82 1.95 -8.85
C ALA A 150 -60.19 3.21 -9.66
N LYS A 151 -59.30 3.66 -10.57
CA LYS A 151 -59.57 4.78 -11.49
C LYS A 151 -60.74 4.50 -12.46
N SER A 152 -60.95 3.24 -12.83
CA SER A 152 -62.07 2.81 -13.69
C SER A 152 -63.41 2.68 -12.95
N GLY A 153 -63.51 3.18 -11.71
CA GLY A 153 -64.71 3.04 -10.87
C GLY A 153 -64.90 1.64 -10.28
N LYS A 154 -63.97 0.71 -10.51
CA LYS A 154 -64.02 -0.69 -10.04
C LYS A 154 -63.27 -0.87 -8.73
N ARG A 155 -63.47 0.06 -7.79
CA ARG A 155 -62.71 0.11 -6.53
C ARG A 155 -62.85 -1.14 -5.67
N THR A 156 -64.05 -1.73 -5.58
CA THR A 156 -64.26 -3.00 -4.86
C THR A 156 -63.43 -4.15 -5.47
N GLN A 157 -63.26 -4.16 -6.79
CA GLN A 157 -62.40 -5.15 -7.45
C GLN A 157 -60.92 -4.89 -7.17
N ALA A 158 -60.49 -3.62 -7.14
CA ALA A 158 -59.12 -3.25 -6.76
C ALA A 158 -58.78 -3.71 -5.33
N ILE A 159 -59.70 -3.50 -4.38
CA ILE A 159 -59.56 -3.97 -2.99
C ILE A 159 -59.53 -5.49 -2.94
N GLY A 160 -60.40 -6.17 -3.69
CA GLY A 160 -60.42 -7.63 -3.77
C GLY A 160 -59.09 -8.23 -4.24
N VAL A 161 -58.36 -7.55 -5.14
CA VAL A 161 -57.00 -7.97 -5.52
C VAL A 161 -56.03 -7.85 -4.34
N VAL A 162 -56.06 -6.75 -3.59
CA VAL A 162 -55.21 -6.57 -2.40
C VAL A 162 -55.51 -7.63 -1.33
N GLU A 163 -56.78 -7.96 -1.13
CA GLU A 163 -57.23 -8.99 -0.18
C GLU A 163 -56.75 -10.40 -0.55
N THR A 164 -56.38 -10.67 -1.81
CA THR A 164 -55.76 -11.94 -2.21
C THR A 164 -54.34 -12.14 -1.65
N ASN A 165 -53.75 -11.11 -1.03
CA ASN A 165 -52.35 -11.05 -0.61
C ASN A 165 -51.32 -11.15 -1.75
N LEU A 166 -51.74 -11.02 -3.01
CA LEU A 166 -50.83 -11.01 -4.16
C LEU A 166 -49.72 -9.96 -4.00
N GLY A 167 -50.08 -8.75 -3.56
CA GLY A 167 -49.11 -7.68 -3.31
C GLY A 167 -48.09 -8.02 -2.24
N ALA A 168 -48.47 -8.77 -1.19
CA ALA A 168 -47.55 -9.22 -0.15
C ALA A 168 -46.63 -10.35 -0.65
N GLN A 169 -47.15 -11.27 -1.46
CA GLN A 169 -46.35 -12.32 -2.11
C GLN A 169 -45.30 -11.73 -3.04
N LYS A 170 -45.68 -10.74 -3.86
CA LYS A 170 -44.74 -10.03 -4.75
C LYS A 170 -43.69 -9.22 -3.99
N MET A 171 -44.07 -8.59 -2.88
CA MET A 171 -43.09 -7.92 -2.02
C MET A 171 -42.13 -8.92 -1.34
N ALA A 172 -42.61 -10.10 -0.95
CA ALA A 172 -41.76 -11.16 -0.42
C ALA A 172 -40.75 -11.68 -1.46
N GLU A 173 -41.17 -11.78 -2.73
CA GLU A 173 -40.28 -12.14 -3.85
C GLU A 173 -39.19 -11.07 -4.07
N VAL A 174 -39.56 -9.79 -4.03
CA VAL A 174 -38.58 -8.68 -4.05
C VAL A 174 -37.60 -8.79 -2.89
N ASN A 175 -38.10 -8.98 -1.67
CA ASN A 175 -37.26 -9.07 -0.46
C ASN A 175 -36.33 -10.27 -0.49
N HIS A 176 -36.75 -11.39 -1.09
CA HIS A 176 -35.88 -12.55 -1.24
C HIS A 176 -34.61 -12.22 -2.04
N PHE A 177 -34.73 -11.58 -3.20
CA PHE A 177 -33.55 -11.23 -4.00
C PHE A 177 -32.80 -10.01 -3.45
N LEU A 178 -33.52 -9.03 -2.90
CA LEU A 178 -32.91 -7.81 -2.39
C LEU A 178 -32.15 -8.04 -1.08
N VAL A 179 -32.80 -8.65 -0.09
CA VAL A 179 -32.28 -8.82 1.27
C VAL A 179 -31.54 -10.15 1.40
N ASP A 180 -32.20 -11.27 1.09
CA ASP A 180 -31.65 -12.60 1.40
C ASP A 180 -30.52 -13.03 0.46
N ARG A 181 -30.47 -12.44 -0.75
CA ARG A 181 -29.44 -12.72 -1.75
C ARG A 181 -28.40 -11.59 -1.79
N LEU A 182 -28.75 -10.46 -2.40
CA LEU A 182 -27.77 -9.41 -2.74
C LEU A 182 -27.21 -8.71 -1.49
N GLN A 183 -28.07 -8.29 -0.55
CA GLN A 183 -27.60 -7.62 0.66
C GLN A 183 -26.82 -8.56 1.58
N ALA A 184 -27.34 -9.77 1.83
CA ALA A 184 -26.67 -10.77 2.66
C ALA A 184 -25.30 -11.19 2.09
N GLU A 185 -25.17 -11.27 0.76
CA GLU A 185 -23.91 -11.55 0.10
C GLU A 185 -22.90 -10.40 0.30
N GLU A 186 -23.32 -9.14 0.15
CA GLU A 186 -22.45 -8.00 0.41
C GLU A 186 -22.02 -7.88 1.87
N GLU A 187 -22.92 -8.17 2.83
CA GLU A 187 -22.58 -8.25 4.25
C GLU A 187 -21.56 -9.36 4.54
N THR A 188 -21.72 -10.52 3.91
CA THR A 188 -20.77 -11.64 4.02
C THR A 188 -19.40 -11.26 3.46
N ARG A 189 -19.37 -10.64 2.26
CA ARG A 189 -18.15 -10.14 1.63
C ARG A 189 -17.48 -9.07 2.49
N ALA A 190 -18.26 -8.16 3.08
CA ALA A 190 -17.74 -7.13 3.98
C ALA A 190 -17.10 -7.74 5.23
N LYS A 191 -17.72 -8.76 5.82
CA LYS A 191 -17.18 -9.48 6.98
C LYS A 191 -15.88 -10.21 6.64
N GLN A 192 -15.86 -10.99 5.57
CA GLN A 192 -14.65 -11.70 5.12
C GLN A 192 -13.49 -10.72 4.85
N ARG A 193 -13.78 -9.57 4.23
CA ARG A 193 -12.77 -8.52 3.99
C ARG A 193 -12.28 -7.89 5.30
N ALA A 194 -13.14 -7.71 6.30
CA ALA A 194 -12.73 -7.22 7.61
C ALA A 194 -11.77 -8.22 8.28
N ASP A 195 -12.12 -9.50 8.30
CA ASP A 195 -11.29 -10.56 8.88
C ASP A 195 -9.91 -10.66 8.18
N HIS A 196 -9.89 -10.56 6.85
CA HIS A 196 -8.65 -10.52 6.08
C HIS A 196 -7.82 -9.26 6.32
N MET A 197 -8.45 -8.11 6.57
CA MET A 197 -7.76 -6.85 6.84
C MET A 197 -7.01 -6.90 8.17
N ASP A 198 -7.63 -7.46 9.22
CA ASP A 198 -7.02 -7.54 10.55
C ASP A 198 -5.76 -8.41 10.52
N GLN A 199 -5.81 -9.53 9.78
CA GLN A 199 -4.65 -10.38 9.54
C GLN A 199 -3.57 -9.68 8.69
N THR A 200 -3.98 -8.92 7.67
CA THR A 200 -3.07 -8.20 6.78
C THR A 200 -2.36 -7.07 7.51
N LEU A 201 -3.08 -6.29 8.33
CA LEU A 201 -2.53 -5.18 9.11
C LEU A 201 -1.50 -5.67 10.14
N SER A 202 -1.81 -6.74 10.88
CA SER A 202 -0.86 -7.32 11.84
C SER A 202 0.44 -7.79 11.17
N ASN A 203 0.31 -8.52 10.05
CA ASN A 203 1.46 -8.99 9.28
C ASN A 203 2.26 -7.83 8.66
N MET A 204 1.58 -6.77 8.25
CA MET A 204 2.22 -5.58 7.67
C MET A 204 3.01 -4.81 8.74
N ILE A 205 2.46 -4.62 9.94
CA ILE A 205 3.16 -4.00 11.07
C ILE A 205 4.41 -4.81 11.42
N LEU A 206 4.31 -6.14 11.51
CA LEU A 206 5.45 -7.00 11.81
C LEU A 206 6.54 -6.90 10.73
N ARG A 207 6.15 -6.88 9.44
CA ARG A 207 7.08 -6.79 8.30
C ARG A 207 7.79 -5.44 8.24
N ILE A 208 7.05 -4.33 8.36
CA ILE A 208 7.63 -2.97 8.27
C ILE A 208 8.52 -2.70 9.49
N THR A 209 8.04 -3.04 10.69
CA THR A 209 8.77 -2.83 11.94
C THR A 209 10.03 -3.71 11.99
N GLY A 210 9.89 -5.00 11.66
CA GLY A 210 11.01 -5.94 11.60
C GLY A 210 12.06 -5.54 10.56
N GLY A 211 11.62 -5.12 9.36
CA GLY A 211 12.52 -4.62 8.31
C GLY A 211 13.27 -3.36 8.72
N SER A 212 12.60 -2.44 9.43
CA SER A 212 13.20 -1.20 9.93
C SER A 212 14.26 -1.48 11.01
N PHE A 213 13.96 -2.36 11.97
CA PHE A 213 14.94 -2.78 12.98
C PHE A 213 16.14 -3.48 12.35
N LEU A 214 15.92 -4.35 11.36
CA LEU A 214 16.99 -5.03 10.64
C LEU A 214 17.87 -4.04 9.87
N ALA A 215 17.29 -3.03 9.22
CA ALA A 215 18.05 -1.99 8.53
C ALA A 215 18.91 -1.16 9.51
N ILE A 216 18.34 -0.75 10.65
CA ILE A 216 19.09 -0.04 11.71
C ILE A 216 20.23 -0.90 12.23
N PHE A 217 19.99 -2.19 12.47
CA PHE A 217 21.00 -3.14 12.93
C PHE A 217 22.14 -3.26 11.93
N ILE A 218 21.85 -3.39 10.64
CA ILE A 218 22.86 -3.52 9.58
C ILE A 218 23.66 -2.22 9.43
N ILE A 219 23.02 -1.05 9.48
CA ILE A 219 23.73 0.25 9.46
C ILE A 219 24.66 0.36 10.67
N GLY A 220 24.19 0.01 11.86
CA GLY A 220 24.99 0.01 13.08
C GLY A 220 26.18 -0.96 12.99
N PHE A 221 25.95 -2.16 12.45
CA PHE A 221 26.98 -3.18 12.25
C PHE A 221 28.05 -2.72 11.25
N VAL A 222 27.66 -2.16 10.11
CA VAL A 222 28.60 -1.61 9.12
C VAL A 222 29.39 -0.44 9.71
N ALA A 223 28.74 0.47 10.44
CA ALA A 223 29.40 1.60 11.09
C ALA A 223 30.40 1.14 12.17
N TYR A 224 30.07 0.08 12.92
CA TYR A 224 30.97 -0.54 13.90
C TYR A 224 32.21 -1.13 13.23
N PHE A 225 32.05 -1.91 12.16
CA PHE A 225 33.16 -2.49 11.41
C PHE A 225 34.06 -1.42 10.76
N LEU A 226 33.46 -0.36 10.19
CA LEU A 226 34.23 0.77 9.64
C LEU A 226 35.06 1.47 10.72
N LYS A 227 34.53 1.64 11.94
CA LYS A 227 35.29 2.21 13.06
C LYS A 227 36.48 1.33 13.46
N ILE A 228 36.32 0.00 13.41
CA ILE A 228 37.44 -0.93 13.67
C ILE A 228 38.51 -0.79 12.59
N GLU A 229 38.14 -0.85 11.31
CA GLU A 229 39.10 -0.76 10.21
C GLU A 229 39.87 0.58 10.22
N LEU A 230 39.19 1.69 10.53
CA LEU A 230 39.83 3.00 10.65
C LEU A 230 40.83 3.06 11.82
N LYS A 231 40.50 2.44 12.97
CA LYS A 231 41.42 2.36 14.11
C LYS A 231 42.67 1.54 13.77
N ASP A 232 42.50 0.44 13.05
CA ASP A 232 43.64 -0.41 12.66
C ASP A 232 44.54 0.31 11.64
N ARG A 233 43.96 1.04 10.68
CA ARG A 233 44.72 1.91 9.75
C ARG A 233 45.50 2.98 10.48
N GLN A 234 44.89 3.67 11.44
CA GLN A 234 45.56 4.69 12.25
C GLN A 234 46.74 4.11 13.04
N LYS A 235 46.61 2.90 13.59
CA LYS A 235 47.72 2.21 14.28
C LYS A 235 48.86 1.88 13.33
N ILE A 236 48.56 1.36 12.14
CA ILE A 236 49.57 1.02 11.12
C ILE A 236 50.31 2.29 10.69
N GLU A 237 49.59 3.39 10.43
CA GLU A 237 50.21 4.68 10.10
C GLU A 237 51.08 5.23 11.24
N ALA A 238 50.64 5.11 12.49
CA ALA A 238 51.42 5.52 13.66
C ALA A 238 52.70 4.69 13.83
N MET A 239 52.63 3.38 13.65
CA MET A 239 53.80 2.48 13.69
C MET A 239 54.79 2.80 12.56
N LEU A 240 54.30 3.03 11.35
CA LEU A 240 55.14 3.42 10.21
C LEU A 240 55.86 4.75 10.45
N LYS A 241 55.16 5.77 10.99
CA LYS A 241 55.78 7.05 11.35
C LYS A 241 56.86 6.88 12.43
N THR A 242 56.60 6.05 13.43
CA THR A 242 57.56 5.77 14.51
C THR A 242 58.82 5.09 13.96
N GLU A 243 58.65 4.09 13.09
CA GLU A 243 59.79 3.38 12.49
C GLU A 243 60.58 4.27 11.51
N GLN A 244 59.90 5.11 10.73
CA GLN A 244 60.55 6.12 9.90
C GLN A 244 61.40 7.09 10.72
N GLN A 245 60.86 7.56 11.85
CA GLN A 245 61.58 8.46 12.74
C GLN A 245 62.80 7.79 13.35
N ARG A 246 62.68 6.53 13.78
CA ARG A 246 63.80 5.73 14.30
C ARG A 246 64.92 5.54 13.27
N LEU A 247 64.58 5.22 12.02
CA LEU A 247 65.58 5.08 10.96
C LEU A 247 66.26 6.41 10.63
N SER A 248 65.50 7.52 10.61
CA SER A 248 66.05 8.85 10.45
C SER A 248 67.05 9.18 11.57
N ASP A 249 66.67 8.94 12.83
CA ASP A 249 67.54 9.20 13.99
C ASP A 249 68.83 8.36 13.94
N ILE A 250 68.74 7.09 13.53
CA ILE A 250 69.91 6.22 13.34
C ILE A 250 70.83 6.79 12.25
N ILE A 251 70.28 7.17 11.10
CA ILE A 251 71.07 7.74 9.99
C ILE A 251 71.72 9.04 10.42
N THR A 252 70.99 9.96 11.06
CA THR A 252 71.53 11.24 11.54
C THR A 252 72.63 11.02 12.58
N THR A 253 72.44 10.07 13.49
CA THR A 253 73.45 9.72 14.50
C THR A 253 74.72 9.17 13.86
N GLN A 254 74.59 8.26 12.88
CA GLN A 254 75.75 7.72 12.17
C GLN A 254 76.49 8.79 11.35
N VAL A 255 75.76 9.69 10.68
CA VAL A 255 76.34 10.82 9.95
C VAL A 255 77.11 11.73 10.91
N ASN A 256 76.54 12.07 12.07
CA ASN A 256 77.21 12.90 13.06
C ASN A 256 78.48 12.25 13.63
N ILE A 257 78.46 10.94 13.90
CA ILE A 257 79.63 10.19 14.34
C ILE A 257 80.72 10.18 13.27
N ALA A 258 80.36 9.94 11.99
CA ALA A 258 81.30 9.95 10.88
C ALA A 258 81.92 11.34 10.67
N MET A 259 81.12 12.41 10.79
CA MET A 259 81.60 13.79 10.69
C MET A 259 82.53 14.17 11.85
N ALA A 260 82.21 13.78 13.09
CA ALA A 260 83.09 13.99 14.24
C ALA A 260 84.43 13.24 14.10
N GLY A 261 84.40 12.01 13.57
CA GLY A 261 85.62 11.26 13.25
C GLY A 261 86.50 11.96 12.22
N LEU A 262 85.89 12.53 11.16
CA LEU A 262 86.60 13.30 10.13
C LEU A 262 87.16 14.63 10.65
N GLU A 263 86.54 15.27 11.65
CA GLU A 263 87.07 16.46 12.31
C GLU A 263 88.28 16.12 13.20
N VAL A 264 88.24 15.00 13.92
CA VAL A 264 89.38 14.53 14.72
C VAL A 264 90.59 14.18 13.84
N GLU A 265 90.35 13.56 12.68
CA GLU A 265 91.41 13.22 11.72
C GLU A 265 92.02 14.44 11.02
N LYS A 266 91.30 15.57 10.93
CA LYS A 266 91.82 16.83 10.37
C LYS A 266 92.65 17.66 11.35
N VAL A 267 92.59 17.35 12.65
CA VAL A 267 93.28 18.09 13.72
C VAL A 267 94.56 17.38 14.18
N MET A 268 94.78 16.12 13.76
CA MET A 268 96.08 15.44 13.83
C MET A 268 96.90 15.65 12.57
#